data_AF-R1EJS3-F1
#
_entry.id   AF-R1EJS3-F1
#
_cell.length_a   1.000
_cell.length_b   1.000
_cell.length_c   1.000
_cell.angle_alpha   90.00
_cell.angle_beta   90.00
_cell.angle_gamma   90.00
#
_symmetry.space_group_name_H-M   'P 1'
#
loop_
_entity.id
_entity.type
_entity.pdbx_description
1 polymer ?
#
loop_
_entity_poly.entity_id
_entity_poly.type
_entity_poly.pdbx_seq_one_letter_code
_entity_poly.pdbx_strand_id
1 'polypeptide(L)'
;MKVIEKQSSVLTNFEVLRIVREQKAEYDGTDSSNRARPMPGNLSRVLTDVEAQLTDKASPLNPKYSNAAIRGLYAQTKDAGFEIEKAEMLMIYNLRPKSLAELDTIMEELDTRYDEAKQEELLAIIKEWLGPVDEGEEEPVQEDEKTTDWKHDKHRKGGPEIGLKGEKLDKAMADVSLEDRNGA
;
A
#
# COMPACT_ATOMS: atom_id res chain seq x y z
N MET A 1 -21.77 1.14 24.38
CA MET A 1 -21.93 1.34 22.93
C MET A 1 -22.56 0.07 22.35
N LYS A 2 -23.58 0.19 21.49
CA LYS A 2 -24.18 -0.96 20.77
C LYS A 2 -24.13 -0.64 19.28
N VAL A 3 -23.73 -1.62 18.47
CA VAL A 3 -23.70 -1.50 17.00
C VAL A 3 -25.10 -1.79 16.46
N ILE A 4 -25.66 -0.85 15.69
CA ILE A 4 -27.00 -0.98 15.08
C ILE A 4 -26.88 -1.71 13.74
N GLU A 5 -26.00 -1.22 12.87
CA GLU A 5 -25.72 -1.79 11.56
C GLU A 5 -24.22 -2.08 11.43
N LYS A 6 -23.88 -3.27 10.93
CA LYS A 6 -22.48 -3.68 10.77
C LYS A 6 -21.82 -3.02 9.57
N GLN A 7 -22.57 -2.79 8.48
CA GLN A 7 -22.08 -2.21 7.24
C GLN A 7 -23.13 -1.23 6.72
N SER A 8 -22.91 0.06 6.95
CA SER A 8 -23.81 1.12 6.50
C SER A 8 -23.52 1.55 5.05
N SER A 9 -22.24 1.60 4.68
CA SER A 9 -21.81 2.05 3.36
C SER A 9 -20.42 1.51 3.04
N VAL A 10 -20.06 1.63 1.77
CA VAL A 10 -18.72 1.32 1.28
C VAL A 10 -18.15 2.62 0.73
N LEU A 11 -16.90 2.91 1.08
CA LEU A 11 -16.22 4.16 0.73
C LEU A 11 -15.02 3.85 -0.15
N THR A 12 -14.83 4.68 -1.16
CA THR A 12 -13.61 4.66 -1.99
C THR A 12 -12.42 5.22 -1.23
N ASN A 13 -11.21 4.81 -1.61
CA ASN A 13 -9.96 5.36 -1.07
C ASN A 13 -9.89 6.89 -1.21
N PHE A 14 -10.49 7.43 -2.28
CA PHE A 14 -10.63 8.87 -2.49
C PHE A 14 -11.51 9.56 -1.45
N GLU A 15 -12.69 8.99 -1.14
CA GLU A 15 -13.57 9.53 -0.11
C GLU A 15 -12.93 9.44 1.27
N VAL A 16 -12.25 8.34 1.56
CA VAL A 16 -11.51 8.16 2.81
C VAL A 16 -10.43 9.23 2.94
N LEU A 17 -9.63 9.48 1.89
CA LEU A 17 -8.61 10.53 1.92
C LEU A 17 -9.23 11.92 2.18
N ARG A 18 -10.37 12.21 1.56
CA ARG A 18 -11.09 13.47 1.80
C ARG A 18 -11.55 13.59 3.25
N ILE A 19 -12.18 12.55 3.79
CA ILE A 19 -12.65 12.50 5.18
C ILE A 19 -11.48 12.67 6.16
N VAL A 20 -10.35 12.02 5.91
CA VAL A 20 -9.14 12.15 6.75
C VAL A 20 -8.64 13.59 6.77
N ARG A 21 -8.60 14.26 5.62
CA ARG A 21 -8.19 15.66 5.50
C ARG A 21 -9.17 16.63 6.15
N GLU A 22 -10.47 16.44 5.94
CA GLU A 22 -11.53 17.20 6.61
C GLU A 22 -11.41 17.06 8.13
N GLN A 23 -11.19 15.84 8.63
CA GLN A 23 -11.04 15.58 10.05
C GLN A 23 -9.81 16.28 10.63
N LYS A 24 -8.66 16.23 9.96
CA LYS A 24 -7.45 16.96 10.39
C LYS A 24 -7.69 18.47 10.41
N ALA A 25 -8.30 19.03 9.36
CA ALA A 25 -8.61 20.45 9.27
C ALA A 25 -9.53 20.96 10.40
N GLU A 26 -10.50 20.13 10.83
CA GLU A 26 -11.37 20.45 11.97
C GLU A 26 -10.58 20.58 13.27
N TYR A 27 -9.60 19.70 13.52
CA TYR A 27 -8.77 19.76 14.73
C TYR A 27 -7.76 20.90 14.69
N ASP A 28 -7.15 21.16 13.54
CA ASP A 28 -6.19 22.24 13.34
C ASP A 28 -6.86 23.62 13.34
N GLY A 29 -8.20 23.67 13.22
CA GLY A 29 -8.95 24.92 13.14
C GLY A 29 -8.76 25.66 11.80
N THR A 30 -8.22 24.98 10.79
CA THR A 30 -8.06 25.52 9.42
C THR A 30 -9.35 25.41 8.60
N ASP A 31 -10.36 24.73 9.13
CA ASP A 31 -11.73 24.76 8.63
C ASP A 31 -12.46 26.07 8.99
N SER A 32 -13.59 26.32 8.33
CA SER A 32 -14.52 27.44 8.51
C SER A 32 -14.95 27.72 9.95
N SER A 33 -14.83 26.75 10.85
CA SER A 33 -15.18 26.89 12.28
C SER A 33 -14.15 27.68 13.11
N ASN A 34 -12.91 27.80 12.63
CA ASN A 34 -11.80 28.53 13.29
C ASN A 34 -11.55 28.12 14.76
N ARG A 35 -11.97 26.91 15.16
CA ARG A 35 -11.85 26.37 16.51
C ARG A 35 -10.80 25.26 16.53
N ALA A 36 -9.55 25.62 16.81
CA ALA A 36 -8.52 24.63 17.06
C ALA A 36 -8.81 23.87 18.36
N ARG A 37 -8.74 22.54 18.31
CA ARG A 37 -8.88 21.67 19.48
C ARG A 37 -7.76 20.64 19.51
N PRO A 38 -7.24 20.28 20.69
CA PRO A 38 -6.15 19.30 20.77
C PRO A 38 -6.62 17.94 20.24
N MET A 39 -5.88 17.41 19.26
CA MET A 39 -6.17 16.10 18.68
C MET A 39 -5.67 14.99 19.62
N PRO A 40 -6.50 13.96 19.91
CA PRO A 40 -6.04 12.77 20.63
C PRO A 40 -4.87 12.09 19.90
N GLY A 41 -3.82 11.69 20.62
CA GLY A 41 -2.59 11.17 20.00
C GLY A 41 -2.79 9.90 19.18
N ASN A 42 -3.71 9.01 19.59
CA ASN A 42 -4.06 7.82 18.84
C ASN A 42 -4.75 8.15 17.51
N LEU A 43 -5.68 9.12 17.51
CA LEU A 43 -6.36 9.57 16.30
C LEU A 43 -5.37 10.24 15.34
N SER A 44 -4.50 11.11 15.86
CA SER A 44 -3.45 11.76 15.07
C SER A 44 -2.58 10.77 14.33
N ARG A 45 -2.17 9.70 15.00
CA ARG A 45 -1.39 8.62 14.39
C ARG A 45 -2.16 7.94 13.25
N VAL A 46 -3.39 7.48 13.50
CA VAL A 46 -4.20 6.80 12.48
C VAL A 46 -4.43 7.70 11.26
N LEU A 47 -4.78 8.96 11.47
CA LEU A 47 -5.01 9.89 10.36
C LEU A 47 -3.72 10.19 9.57
N THR A 48 -2.56 10.19 10.23
CA THR A 48 -1.26 10.39 9.57
C THR A 48 -0.83 9.16 8.80
N ASP A 49 -0.93 7.97 9.39
CA ASP A 49 -0.56 6.71 8.76
C ASP A 49 -1.45 6.43 7.52
N VAL A 50 -2.77 6.63 7.64
CA VAL A 50 -3.71 6.45 6.52
C VAL A 50 -3.46 7.48 5.41
N GLU A 51 -3.25 8.75 5.74
CA GLU A 51 -2.93 9.75 4.72
C GLU A 51 -1.62 9.44 4.01
N ALA A 52 -0.59 9.02 4.75
CA ALA A 52 0.69 8.62 4.17
C ALA A 52 0.54 7.44 3.21
N GLN A 53 -0.22 6.41 3.58
CA GLN A 53 -0.49 5.26 2.72
C GLN A 53 -1.24 5.66 1.43
N LEU A 54 -2.29 6.48 1.54
CA LEU A 54 -3.12 6.85 0.41
C LEU A 54 -2.45 7.87 -0.54
N THR A 55 -1.46 8.62 -0.05
CA THR A 55 -0.72 9.64 -0.82
C THR A 55 0.68 9.21 -1.24
N ASP A 56 1.06 7.95 -0.98
CA ASP A 56 2.33 7.40 -1.42
C ASP A 56 2.45 7.44 -2.96
N LYS A 57 3.68 7.53 -3.47
CA LYS A 57 3.95 7.57 -4.92
C LYS A 57 3.45 6.31 -5.63
N ALA A 58 3.57 5.16 -4.97
CA ALA A 58 3.08 3.88 -5.48
C ALA A 58 1.55 3.72 -5.34
N SER A 59 0.86 4.66 -4.69
CA SER A 59 -0.59 4.59 -4.51
C SER A 59 -1.31 4.82 -5.85
N PRO A 60 -2.28 3.96 -6.21
CA PRO A 60 -3.09 4.11 -7.43
C PRO A 60 -3.92 5.40 -7.47
N LEU A 61 -4.07 6.06 -6.32
CA LEU A 61 -4.77 7.34 -6.15
C LEU A 61 -3.97 8.57 -6.67
N ASN A 62 -2.74 8.37 -7.13
CA ASN A 62 -1.87 9.40 -7.68
C ASN A 62 -1.79 9.26 -9.23
N PRO A 63 -2.15 10.29 -10.03
CA PRO A 63 -2.62 11.63 -9.66
C PRO A 63 -4.04 11.68 -9.11
N LYS A 64 -4.34 12.75 -8.36
CA LYS A 64 -5.58 12.94 -7.59
C LYS A 64 -6.83 12.84 -8.47
N TYR A 65 -7.78 11.99 -8.07
CA TYR A 65 -9.11 11.96 -8.67
C TYR A 65 -9.92 13.23 -8.37
N SER A 66 -10.92 13.48 -9.21
CA SER A 66 -11.95 14.48 -8.97
C SER A 66 -13.29 13.80 -8.70
N ASN A 67 -14.20 14.47 -7.98
CA ASN A 67 -15.58 13.97 -7.83
C ASN A 67 -16.29 13.80 -9.19
N ALA A 68 -15.92 14.63 -10.18
CA ALA A 68 -16.43 14.54 -11.53
C ALA A 68 -15.94 13.25 -12.22
N ALA A 69 -14.68 12.86 -12.00
CA ALA A 69 -14.11 11.63 -12.57
C ALA A 69 -14.83 10.38 -12.07
N ILE A 70 -15.12 10.28 -10.78
CA ILE A 70 -15.85 9.14 -10.20
C ILE A 70 -17.24 9.01 -10.82
N ARG A 71 -17.99 10.11 -10.87
CA ARG A 71 -19.35 10.15 -11.43
C ARG A 71 -19.36 9.91 -12.94
N GLY A 72 -18.39 10.49 -13.66
CA GLY A 72 -18.22 10.36 -15.09
C GLY A 72 -17.94 8.92 -15.49
N LEU A 73 -16.98 8.27 -14.81
CA LEU A 73 -16.66 6.86 -15.03
C LEU A 73 -17.88 5.97 -14.82
N TYR A 74 -18.64 6.18 -13.73
CA TYR A 74 -19.85 5.40 -13.46
C TYR A 74 -20.94 5.62 -14.52
N ALA A 75 -21.16 6.86 -14.94
CA ALA A 75 -22.16 7.18 -15.95
C ALA A 75 -21.78 6.58 -17.32
N GLN A 76 -20.54 6.77 -17.76
CA GLN A 76 -20.09 6.30 -19.07
C GLN A 76 -20.03 4.77 -19.16
N THR A 77 -19.60 4.07 -18.11
CA THR A 77 -19.64 2.60 -18.08
C THR A 77 -21.07 2.07 -18.16
N LYS A 78 -22.01 2.71 -17.46
CA LYS A 78 -23.42 2.36 -17.54
C LYS A 78 -24.02 2.65 -18.93
N ASP A 79 -23.69 3.78 -19.53
CA ASP A 79 -24.18 4.19 -20.85
C ASP A 79 -23.63 3.29 -21.97
N ALA A 80 -22.39 2.81 -21.82
CA ALA A 80 -21.75 1.84 -22.72
C ALA A 80 -22.27 0.40 -22.54
N GLY A 81 -23.21 0.17 -21.62
CA GLY A 81 -23.89 -1.10 -21.40
C GLY A 81 -23.09 -2.11 -20.57
N PHE A 82 -22.11 -1.66 -19.77
CA PHE A 82 -21.39 -2.55 -18.87
C PHE A 82 -22.22 -2.82 -17.60
N GLU A 83 -22.41 -4.10 -17.30
CA GLU A 83 -22.98 -4.57 -16.04
C GLU A 83 -21.82 -4.81 -15.07
N ILE A 84 -21.47 -3.78 -14.29
CA ILE A 84 -20.39 -3.84 -13.29
C ILE A 84 -21.00 -3.84 -11.90
N GLU A 85 -20.61 -4.80 -11.07
CA GLU A 85 -21.09 -4.86 -9.70
C GLU A 85 -20.50 -3.74 -8.84
N LYS A 86 -21.18 -3.41 -7.74
CA LYS A 86 -20.73 -2.34 -6.83
C LYS A 86 -19.34 -2.62 -6.25
N ALA A 87 -19.02 -3.88 -5.96
CA ALA A 87 -17.71 -4.27 -5.44
C ALA A 87 -16.62 -4.14 -6.51
N GLU A 88 -16.88 -4.58 -7.74
CA GLU A 88 -15.97 -4.43 -8.87
C GLU A 88 -15.69 -2.96 -9.16
N MET A 89 -16.73 -2.12 -9.21
CA MET A 89 -16.60 -0.68 -9.43
C MET A 89 -15.79 -0.01 -8.33
N LEU A 90 -15.99 -0.41 -7.07
CA LEU A 90 -15.17 0.07 -5.94
C LEU A 90 -13.69 -0.29 -6.14
N MET A 91 -13.41 -1.53 -6.55
CA MET A 91 -12.05 -1.99 -6.79
C MET A 91 -11.41 -1.30 -7.98
N ILE A 92 -12.16 -1.01 -9.05
CA ILE A 92 -11.70 -0.18 -10.18
C ILE A 92 -11.27 1.20 -9.69
N TYR A 93 -12.06 1.86 -8.83
CA TYR A 93 -11.66 3.16 -8.26
C TYR A 93 -10.44 3.06 -7.35
N ASN A 94 -10.30 1.97 -6.60
CA ASN A 94 -9.25 1.85 -5.59
C ASN A 94 -7.91 1.38 -6.16
N LEU A 95 -7.92 0.54 -7.18
CA LEU A 95 -6.73 -0.07 -7.78
C LEU A 95 -6.33 0.57 -9.11
N ARG A 96 -7.29 1.17 -9.83
CA ARG A 96 -7.07 1.82 -11.14
C ARG A 96 -6.33 0.89 -12.10
N PRO A 97 -7.02 -0.14 -12.65
CA PRO A 97 -6.41 -1.12 -13.52
C PRO A 97 -5.80 -0.48 -14.76
N LYS A 98 -4.56 -0.84 -15.08
CA LYS A 98 -3.76 -0.30 -16.19
C LYS A 98 -3.76 -1.21 -17.41
N SER A 99 -3.97 -2.50 -17.17
CA SER A 99 -3.92 -3.57 -18.16
C SER A 99 -5.17 -4.45 -18.06
N LEU A 100 -5.45 -5.21 -19.13
CA LEU A 100 -6.51 -6.22 -19.11
C LEU A 100 -6.25 -7.30 -18.06
N ALA A 101 -4.99 -7.65 -17.81
CA ALA A 101 -4.62 -8.59 -16.76
C ALA A 101 -5.02 -8.09 -15.36
N GLU A 102 -4.81 -6.80 -15.06
CA GLU A 102 -5.28 -6.22 -13.80
C GLU A 102 -6.81 -6.16 -13.72
N LEU A 103 -7.48 -5.85 -14.83
CA LEU A 103 -8.94 -5.83 -14.89
C LEU A 103 -9.55 -7.22 -14.66
N ASP A 104 -8.92 -8.26 -15.20
CA ASP A 104 -9.28 -9.67 -15.01
C ASP A 104 -9.12 -10.13 -13.54
N THR A 105 -8.17 -9.53 -12.79
CA THR A 105 -8.08 -9.78 -11.34
C THR A 105 -9.17 -9.10 -10.52
N ILE A 106 -9.85 -8.10 -11.08
CA ILE A 106 -10.89 -7.32 -10.39
C ILE A 106 -12.29 -7.86 -10.72
N MET A 107 -12.54 -8.21 -11.98
CA MET A 107 -13.84 -8.65 -12.48
C MET A 107 -13.82 -10.16 -12.69
N GLU A 108 -14.80 -10.86 -12.12
CA GLU A 108 -14.92 -12.31 -12.30
C GLU A 108 -15.37 -12.64 -13.73
N GLU A 109 -14.72 -13.66 -14.32
CA GLU A 109 -15.04 -14.24 -15.64
C GLU A 109 -15.15 -13.16 -16.75
N LEU A 110 -14.18 -12.22 -16.78
CA LEU A 110 -14.20 -11.08 -17.70
C LEU A 110 -14.29 -11.51 -19.17
N ASP A 111 -13.56 -12.57 -19.53
CA ASP A 111 -13.52 -13.20 -20.86
C ASP A 111 -14.86 -13.81 -21.30
N THR A 112 -15.66 -14.26 -20.34
CA THR A 112 -16.96 -14.87 -20.58
C THR A 112 -18.06 -13.81 -20.63
N ARG A 113 -17.90 -12.71 -19.87
CA ARG A 113 -18.87 -11.60 -19.80
C ARG A 113 -18.80 -10.66 -21.00
N TYR A 114 -17.60 -10.39 -21.51
CA TYR A 114 -17.36 -9.39 -22.53
C TYR A 114 -16.41 -9.92 -23.61
N ASP A 115 -16.66 -9.54 -24.86
CA ASP A 115 -15.72 -9.78 -25.94
C ASP A 115 -14.46 -8.91 -25.79
N GLU A 116 -13.37 -9.30 -26.46
CA GLU A 116 -12.08 -8.59 -26.38
C GLU A 116 -12.24 -7.10 -26.68
N ALA A 117 -13.09 -6.75 -27.65
CA ALA A 117 -13.37 -5.35 -28.01
C ALA A 117 -14.03 -4.56 -26.87
N LYS A 118 -15.02 -5.14 -26.18
CA LYS A 118 -15.65 -4.53 -24.99
C LYS A 118 -14.69 -4.41 -23.82
N GLN A 119 -13.80 -5.37 -23.63
CA GLN A 119 -12.79 -5.31 -22.57
C GLN A 119 -11.81 -4.16 -22.80
N GLU A 120 -11.35 -3.98 -24.04
CA GLU A 120 -10.51 -2.84 -24.42
C GLU A 120 -11.25 -1.51 -24.29
N GLU A 121 -12.53 -1.45 -24.68
CA GLU A 121 -13.39 -0.28 -24.48
C GLU A 121 -13.49 0.10 -23.00
N LEU A 122 -13.75 -0.86 -22.11
CA LEU A 122 -13.82 -0.61 -20.67
C LEU A 122 -12.51 -0.06 -20.12
N LEU A 123 -11.38 -0.67 -20.51
CA LEU A 123 -10.05 -0.20 -20.10
C LEU A 123 -9.77 1.22 -20.60
N ALA A 124 -10.20 1.56 -21.81
CA ALA A 124 -10.07 2.91 -22.36
C ALA A 124 -10.89 3.93 -21.57
N ILE A 125 -12.14 3.61 -21.20
CA ILE A 125 -13.00 4.48 -20.37
C ILE A 125 -12.35 4.72 -19.00
N ILE A 126 -11.78 3.69 -18.39
CA ILE A 126 -11.09 3.80 -17.09
C ILE A 126 -9.89 4.75 -17.20
N LYS A 127 -9.08 4.60 -18.25
CA LYS A 127 -7.90 5.45 -18.52
C LYS A 127 -8.29 6.90 -18.80
N GLU A 128 -9.39 7.13 -19.50
CA GLU A 128 -9.90 8.46 -19.80
C GLU A 128 -10.25 9.23 -18.52
N TRP A 129 -11.01 8.62 -17.61
CA TRP A 129 -11.52 9.31 -16.41
C TRP A 129 -10.56 9.34 -15.23
N LEU A 130 -9.85 8.25 -14.98
CA LEU A 130 -8.87 8.19 -13.88
C LEU A 130 -7.51 8.78 -14.29
N GLY A 131 -7.41 9.26 -15.54
CA GLY A 131 -6.26 9.93 -16.12
C GLY A 131 -5.17 8.97 -16.59
N PRO A 132 -4.21 9.45 -17.39
CA PRO A 132 -2.98 8.73 -17.66
C PRO A 132 -2.17 8.59 -16.37
N VAL A 133 -1.53 7.44 -16.19
CA VAL A 133 -0.47 7.31 -15.18
C VAL A 133 0.71 8.07 -15.79
N ASP A 134 1.35 8.98 -15.04
CA ASP A 134 2.69 9.40 -15.45
C ASP A 134 3.51 8.12 -15.49
N GLU A 135 3.84 7.66 -16.70
CA GLU A 135 4.87 6.65 -16.94
C GLU A 135 6.21 7.29 -16.54
N GLY A 136 6.38 7.54 -15.24
CA GLY A 136 7.69 7.58 -14.65
C GLY A 136 8.22 6.17 -14.84
N GLU A 137 9.08 6.03 -15.83
CA GLU A 137 9.95 4.90 -16.12
C GLU A 137 9.99 3.95 -14.91
N GLU A 138 9.43 2.75 -15.07
CA GLU A 138 9.84 1.63 -14.24
C GLU A 138 11.34 1.48 -14.51
N GLU A 139 12.18 2.23 -13.78
CA GLU A 139 13.59 1.93 -13.76
C GLU A 139 13.67 0.47 -13.33
N PRO A 140 14.29 -0.40 -14.15
CA PRO A 140 14.44 -1.79 -13.78
C PRO A 140 15.05 -1.81 -12.39
N VAL A 141 14.45 -2.57 -11.49
CA VAL A 141 15.04 -2.86 -10.18
C VAL A 141 16.42 -3.45 -10.46
N GLN A 142 17.44 -2.59 -10.47
CA GLN A 142 18.82 -3.03 -10.44
C GLN A 142 18.95 -3.66 -9.06
N GLU A 143 19.11 -4.98 -9.03
CA GLU A 143 19.65 -5.68 -7.86
C GLU A 143 21.03 -5.07 -7.59
N ASP A 144 21.04 -4.00 -6.80
CA ASP A 144 22.23 -3.54 -6.13
C ASP A 144 22.65 -4.69 -5.20
N GLU A 145 23.59 -5.53 -5.65
CA GLU A 145 24.45 -6.36 -4.79
C GLU A 145 25.30 -5.44 -3.90
N LYS A 146 24.65 -4.69 -3.01
CA LYS A 146 25.32 -4.07 -1.87
C LYS A 146 25.47 -5.15 -0.82
N THR A 147 26.57 -5.89 -0.95
CA THR A 147 27.22 -6.57 0.16
C THR A 147 27.20 -5.64 1.37
N THR A 148 26.36 -5.95 2.35
CA THR A 148 26.30 -5.20 3.60
C THR A 148 27.54 -5.56 4.41
N ASP A 149 28.62 -4.80 4.20
CA ASP A 149 29.79 -4.82 5.09
C ASP A 149 29.40 -4.16 6.41
N TRP A 150 28.86 -4.98 7.31
CA TRP A 150 28.41 -4.63 8.65
C TRP A 150 29.55 -4.20 9.60
N LYS A 151 30.82 -4.23 9.15
CA LYS A 151 31.99 -3.98 10.02
C LYS A 151 32.32 -2.52 10.29
N HIS A 152 31.60 -1.55 9.73
CA HIS A 152 31.95 -0.13 9.89
C HIS A 152 30.86 0.76 10.50
N ASP A 153 29.97 0.22 11.33
CA ASP A 153 29.08 1.06 12.16
C ASP A 153 29.69 1.31 13.55
N LYS A 154 30.33 2.47 13.73
CA LYS A 154 30.97 2.89 15.00
C LYS A 154 29.99 3.56 15.99
N HIS A 155 28.67 3.50 15.77
CA HIS A 155 27.68 4.23 16.57
C HIS A 155 26.64 3.40 17.33
N ARG A 156 26.82 2.09 17.50
CA ARG A 156 25.98 1.30 18.42
C ARG A 156 26.55 1.23 19.83
N LYS A 157 26.35 2.30 20.61
CA LYS A 157 26.52 2.25 22.08
C LYS A 157 25.23 1.74 22.73
N GLY A 158 25.33 0.61 23.43
CA GLY A 158 24.41 0.26 24.52
C GLY A 158 23.47 -0.92 24.22
N GLY A 159 23.84 -2.10 24.73
CA GLY A 159 22.96 -3.26 24.86
C GLY A 159 23.80 -4.50 25.18
N PRO A 160 23.49 -5.27 26.23
CA PRO A 160 24.29 -6.44 26.60
C PRO A 160 24.00 -7.57 25.62
N GLU A 161 24.88 -7.75 24.64
CA GLU A 161 24.84 -8.92 23.76
C GLU A 161 25.33 -10.15 24.55
N ILE A 162 24.36 -11.00 24.90
CA ILE A 162 24.60 -12.41 25.21
C ILE A 162 25.03 -13.06 23.88
N GLY A 163 26.33 -12.98 23.59
CA GLY A 163 26.94 -13.55 22.39
C GLY A 163 28.06 -14.51 22.80
N LEU A 164 27.82 -15.81 22.62
CA LEU A 164 28.86 -16.84 22.69
C LEU A 164 29.99 -16.46 21.73
N LYS A 165 31.13 -16.01 22.26
CA LYS A 165 32.36 -15.81 21.48
C LYS A 165 32.95 -17.17 21.12
N GLY A 166 32.87 -17.51 19.84
CA GLY A 166 33.53 -18.64 19.19
C GLY A 166 35.06 -18.54 19.13
N GLU A 167 35.71 -18.17 20.24
CA GLU A 167 37.17 -18.26 20.40
C GLU A 167 37.57 -19.22 21.54
N LYS A 168 36.62 -19.71 22.33
CA LYS A 168 36.88 -20.67 23.42
C LYS A 168 36.63 -22.13 23.04
N LEU A 169 35.92 -22.40 21.94
CA LEU A 169 35.58 -23.76 21.51
C LEU A 169 36.72 -24.43 20.72
N ASP A 170 37.46 -23.67 19.91
CA ASP A 170 38.56 -24.23 19.13
C ASP A 170 39.77 -24.61 19.99
N LYS A 171 39.99 -23.88 21.10
CA LYS A 171 41.04 -24.20 22.07
C LYS A 171 40.67 -25.41 22.94
N ALA A 172 39.38 -25.55 23.29
CA ALA A 172 38.89 -26.67 24.08
C ALA A 172 38.82 -28.00 23.29
N MET A 173 38.75 -27.97 21.96
CA MET A 173 38.77 -29.17 21.12
C MET A 173 40.18 -29.60 20.69
N ALA A 174 41.16 -28.69 20.66
CA ALA A 174 42.56 -29.03 20.41
C ALA A 174 43.21 -29.76 21.61
N ASP A 175 42.84 -29.37 22.84
CA ASP A 175 43.41 -29.95 24.07
C ASP A 175 42.82 -31.33 24.42
N VAL A 176 41.73 -31.75 23.78
CA VAL A 176 41.09 -33.08 24.00
C VAL A 176 41.60 -34.15 23.00
N SER A 177 42.34 -33.76 21.97
CA SER A 177 42.72 -34.67 20.86
C SER A 177 44.16 -35.23 20.94
N LEU A 178 44.91 -35.03 22.03
CA LEU A 178 46.32 -35.45 22.12
C LEU A 178 46.74 -36.28 23.35
N GLU A 179 45.81 -36.81 24.15
CA GLU A 179 46.18 -37.60 25.36
C GLU A 179 45.64 -39.03 25.43
N ASP A 180 45.29 -39.68 24.31
CA ASP A 180 45.02 -41.13 24.33
C ASP A 180 45.57 -41.88 23.10
N ARG A 181 46.90 -41.85 22.93
CA ARG A 181 47.68 -42.91 22.24
C ARG A 181 49.10 -43.01 22.80
N ASN A 182 49.27 -43.74 23.89
CA ASN A 182 50.17 -44.91 24.00
C ASN A 182 50.38 -45.26 25.47
N GLY A 183 49.88 -46.43 25.85
CA GLY A 183 50.13 -47.01 27.16
C GLY A 183 51.58 -47.48 27.35
N ALA A 184 52.00 -47.43 28.60
CA ALA A 184 52.90 -48.37 29.27
C ALA A 184 52.70 -48.21 30.78
#